data_AF-A0A7Y2E4A9-F1
#
_entry.id   AF-A0A7Y2E4A9-F1
#
_cell.length_a   1.000
_cell.length_b   1.000
_cell.length_c   1.000
_cell.angle_alpha   90.00
_cell.angle_beta   90.00
_cell.angle_gamma   90.00
#
_symmetry.space_group_name_H-M   'P 1'
#
loop_
_entity.id
_entity.type
_entity.pdbx_description
1 polymer ?
#
loop_
_entity_poly.entity_id
_entity_poly.type
_entity_poly.pdbx_seq_one_letter_code
_entity_poly.pdbx_strand_id
1 'polypeptide(L)'
;GLTMTGRRFADLFGGPRREPESDLTQREMDLARSVQAVTEDVVLNMARHVRNETDERRLVMAGGVALNCVANGELVRSGIFDEVWFQPAAGDAGGALGAAYAAWHLSEGRDRTREPSDSMQGAYLGPSFTSDEAAAELESRGLTYARLSTAALIDRVAELLADGKTVGWFRGRMEFGPRALGNRSVLADPRGRQVQRTVNLKIKYRESFRPFAPSVLEEQAFEWFDLDTASPYMLIVADVDGARVEGQGLERLRRIESRIPAVTHVDGSARIQTVSARTNPHYHALLSAFERLTACPVLVNTSFNVRGEPIVCTPSDAVDCFLATHLDVLALEDCLVLKSDIPDANQDLLTAEEAAARYGLD
;
A
#
# COMPACT_ATOMS: atom_id res chain seq x y z
N GLY A 1 8.72 28.83 -8.01
CA GLY A 1 8.71 27.92 -6.85
C GLY A 1 10.09 27.34 -6.63
N LEU A 2 10.37 26.81 -5.44
CA LEU A 2 11.60 26.06 -5.17
C LEU A 2 11.65 24.86 -6.12
N THR A 3 12.68 24.81 -6.98
CA THR A 3 12.91 23.68 -7.87
C THR A 3 14.08 22.89 -7.30
N MET A 4 13.91 21.57 -7.09
CA MET A 4 14.99 20.72 -6.56
C MET A 4 16.20 20.67 -7.50
N THR A 5 15.99 20.88 -8.80
CA THR A 5 17.03 20.77 -9.84
C THR A 5 17.25 22.10 -10.53
N GLY A 6 18.51 22.51 -10.69
CA GLY A 6 18.90 23.75 -11.38
C GLY A 6 19.55 23.52 -12.75
N ARG A 7 20.06 24.60 -13.37
CA ARG A 7 20.68 24.56 -14.71
C ARG A 7 21.82 23.56 -14.82
N ARG A 8 22.71 23.48 -13.82
CA ARG A 8 23.81 22.51 -13.79
C ARG A 8 23.34 21.05 -13.85
N PHE A 9 22.21 20.74 -13.22
CA PHE A 9 21.62 19.41 -13.28
C PHE A 9 21.07 19.12 -14.67
N ALA A 10 20.39 20.11 -15.27
CA ALA A 10 19.88 20.00 -16.63
C ALA A 10 21.00 19.77 -17.65
N ASP A 11 22.10 20.53 -17.54
CA ASP A 11 23.27 20.40 -18.41
C ASP A 11 23.93 19.02 -18.25
N LEU A 12 24.08 18.53 -17.00
CA LEU A 12 24.66 17.23 -16.71
C LEU A 12 23.84 16.06 -17.26
N PHE A 13 22.51 16.16 -17.17
CA PHE A 13 21.59 15.09 -17.55
C PHE A 13 20.88 15.35 -18.87
N GLY A 14 21.48 16.15 -19.75
CA GLY A 14 21.08 16.25 -21.16
C GLY A 14 19.71 16.86 -21.42
N GLY A 15 19.22 17.76 -20.56
CA GLY A 15 17.98 18.50 -20.81
C GLY A 15 17.31 19.08 -19.57
N PRO A 16 16.26 19.90 -19.72
CA PRO A 16 15.51 20.43 -18.58
C PRO A 16 14.81 19.30 -17.81
N ARG A 17 14.22 19.68 -16.67
CA ARG A 17 13.25 18.82 -15.97
C ARG A 17 12.10 18.48 -16.92
N ARG A 18 11.55 17.27 -16.78
CA ARG A 18 10.30 16.90 -17.45
C ARG A 18 9.19 17.83 -16.96
N GLU A 19 8.37 18.34 -17.87
CA GLU A 19 7.14 19.03 -17.48
C GLU A 19 6.13 18.00 -16.95
N PRO A 20 5.39 18.30 -15.86
CA PRO A 20 4.40 17.37 -15.32
C PRO A 20 3.44 16.89 -16.41
N GLU A 21 3.06 15.61 -16.34
CA GLU A 21 2.13 14.95 -17.27
C GLU A 21 2.56 14.87 -18.75
N SER A 22 3.78 15.30 -19.13
CA SER A 22 4.32 15.00 -20.46
C SER A 22 4.71 13.52 -20.60
N ASP A 23 4.92 13.04 -21.83
CA ASP A 23 5.38 11.66 -22.05
C ASP A 23 6.66 11.33 -21.26
N LEU A 24 6.71 10.11 -20.71
CA LEU A 24 7.89 9.54 -20.08
C LEU A 24 8.82 8.98 -21.15
N THR A 25 10.04 9.52 -21.26
CA THR A 25 11.05 9.02 -22.20
C THR A 25 12.05 8.10 -21.50
N GLN A 26 12.90 7.41 -22.30
CA GLN A 26 13.98 6.58 -21.77
C GLN A 26 14.92 7.38 -20.83
N ARG A 27 15.13 8.67 -21.12
CA ARG A 27 15.95 9.55 -20.28
C ARG A 27 15.40 9.63 -18.86
N GLU A 28 14.10 9.90 -18.68
CA GLU A 28 13.52 10.00 -17.34
C GLU A 28 13.53 8.65 -16.61
N MET A 29 13.33 7.54 -17.33
CA MET A 29 13.44 6.19 -16.78
C MET A 29 14.87 5.88 -16.32
N ASP A 30 15.89 6.22 -17.13
CA ASP A 30 17.30 6.00 -16.80
C ASP A 30 17.74 6.84 -15.59
N LEU A 31 17.28 8.10 -15.51
CA LEU A 31 17.55 8.96 -14.35
C LEU A 31 16.94 8.39 -13.07
N ALA A 32 15.67 7.97 -13.12
CA ALA A 32 15.00 7.38 -11.97
C ALA A 32 15.70 6.09 -11.52
N ARG A 33 16.07 5.20 -12.45
CA ARG A 33 16.80 3.96 -12.14
C ARG A 33 18.19 4.25 -11.55
N SER A 34 18.91 5.23 -12.10
CA SER A 34 20.26 5.59 -11.64
C SER A 34 20.26 6.15 -10.23
N VAL A 35 19.32 7.05 -9.90
CA VAL A 35 19.17 7.59 -8.53
C VAL A 35 18.83 6.46 -7.56
N GLN A 36 17.95 5.53 -7.96
CA GLN A 36 17.59 4.38 -7.16
C GLN A 36 18.80 3.46 -6.91
N ALA A 37 19.59 3.13 -7.94
CA ALA A 37 20.80 2.31 -7.82
C ALA A 37 21.84 2.93 -6.88
N VAL A 38 22.12 4.23 -7.03
CA VAL A 38 23.05 4.93 -6.14
C VAL A 38 22.52 4.97 -4.70
N THR A 39 21.20 5.09 -4.52
CA THR A 39 20.59 5.04 -3.18
C THR A 39 20.79 3.67 -2.53
N GLU A 40 20.60 2.59 -3.28
CA GLU A 40 20.87 1.21 -2.84
C GLU A 40 22.33 1.06 -2.40
N ASP A 41 23.29 1.49 -3.23
CA ASP A 41 24.72 1.43 -2.91
C ASP A 41 25.08 2.20 -1.64
N VAL A 42 24.53 3.41 -1.46
CA VAL A 42 24.77 4.24 -0.27
C VAL A 42 24.21 3.56 0.97
N VAL A 43 22.98 3.04 0.92
CA VAL A 43 22.36 2.34 2.05
C VAL A 43 23.19 1.11 2.45
N LEU A 44 23.60 0.29 1.48
CA LEU A 44 24.43 -0.90 1.74
C LEU A 44 25.80 -0.54 2.32
N ASN A 45 26.44 0.52 1.82
CA ASN A 45 27.74 0.97 2.34
C ASN A 45 27.62 1.51 3.77
N MET A 46 26.57 2.28 4.08
CA MET A 46 26.29 2.73 5.43
C MET A 46 25.99 1.55 6.38
N ALA A 47 25.21 0.57 5.91
CA ALA A 47 24.91 -0.64 6.66
C ALA A 47 26.18 -1.43 7.02
N ARG A 48 27.08 -1.66 6.05
CA ARG A 48 28.39 -2.30 6.30
C ARG A 48 29.24 -1.52 7.29
N HIS A 49 29.28 -0.20 7.15
CA HIS A 49 30.02 0.66 8.07
C HIS A 49 29.49 0.52 9.50
N VAL A 50 28.18 0.65 9.72
CA VAL A 50 27.57 0.50 11.04
C VAL A 50 27.79 -0.90 11.62
N ARG A 51 27.64 -1.96 10.81
CA ARG A 51 27.93 -3.34 11.23
C ARG A 51 29.38 -3.50 11.71
N ASN A 52 30.34 -2.92 11.00
CA ASN A 52 31.77 -2.97 11.37
C ASN A 52 32.09 -2.17 12.63
N GLU A 53 31.45 -1.01 12.83
CA GLU A 53 31.70 -0.14 13.99
C GLU A 53 31.08 -0.68 15.28
N THR A 54 29.95 -1.40 15.18
CA THR A 54 29.15 -1.80 16.35
C THR A 54 29.19 -3.30 16.67
N ASP A 55 29.48 -4.15 15.69
CA ASP A 55 29.28 -5.60 15.73
C ASP A 55 27.85 -6.04 16.14
N GLU A 56 26.86 -5.16 15.99
CA GLU A 56 25.45 -5.46 16.28
C GLU A 56 24.80 -6.24 15.13
N ARG A 57 24.08 -7.32 15.47
CA ARG A 57 23.53 -8.26 14.46
C ARG A 57 22.14 -7.86 13.97
N ARG A 58 21.52 -6.86 14.60
CA ARG A 58 20.17 -6.38 14.29
C ARG A 58 20.22 -4.90 13.96
N LEU A 59 19.54 -4.52 12.89
CA LEU A 59 19.44 -3.13 12.44
C LEU A 59 18.01 -2.62 12.60
N VAL A 60 17.89 -1.41 13.14
CA VAL A 60 16.63 -0.65 13.16
C VAL A 60 16.78 0.57 12.28
N MET A 61 15.84 0.78 11.36
CA MET A 61 15.86 1.90 10.42
C MET A 61 14.64 2.81 10.57
N ALA A 62 14.92 4.11 10.58
CA ALA A 62 13.96 5.20 10.50
C ALA A 62 14.54 6.32 9.61
N GLY A 63 13.80 7.42 9.44
CA GLY A 63 14.09 8.48 8.48
C GLY A 63 13.43 8.23 7.13
N GLY A 64 13.16 9.29 6.36
CA GLY A 64 12.38 9.21 5.12
C GLY A 64 12.92 8.22 4.08
N VAL A 65 14.24 8.00 4.03
CA VAL A 65 14.88 7.02 3.13
C VAL A 65 14.48 5.59 3.49
N ALA A 66 14.19 5.28 4.76
CA ALA A 66 13.74 3.95 5.19
C ALA A 66 12.33 3.59 4.70
N LEU A 67 11.62 4.51 4.04
CA LEU A 67 10.39 4.21 3.29
C LEU A 67 10.65 3.70 1.86
N ASN A 68 11.92 3.68 1.42
CA ASN A 68 12.33 3.14 0.14
C ASN A 68 12.38 1.60 0.21
N CYS A 69 11.24 0.97 -0.09
CA CYS A 69 11.07 -0.47 -0.02
C CYS A 69 11.97 -1.28 -0.96
N VAL A 70 12.48 -0.66 -2.04
CA VAL A 70 13.43 -1.31 -2.96
C VAL A 70 14.80 -1.41 -2.29
N ALA A 71 15.31 -0.30 -1.75
CA ALA A 71 16.58 -0.29 -1.00
C ALA A 71 16.51 -1.17 0.26
N ASN A 72 15.36 -1.19 0.94
CA ASN A 72 15.13 -2.08 2.08
C ASN A 72 15.18 -3.56 1.68
N GLY A 73 14.61 -3.93 0.53
CA GLY A 73 14.66 -5.30 0.01
C GLY A 73 16.08 -5.75 -0.29
N GLU A 74 16.88 -4.89 -0.94
CA GLU A 74 18.31 -5.16 -1.18
C GLU A 74 19.09 -5.33 0.14
N LEU A 75 18.81 -4.48 1.13
CA LEU A 75 19.46 -4.55 2.43
C LEU A 75 19.15 -5.86 3.17
N VAL A 76 17.89 -6.30 3.16
CA VAL A 76 17.50 -7.58 3.76
C VAL A 76 18.22 -8.74 3.05
N ARG A 77 18.13 -8.80 1.70
CA ARG A 77 18.79 -9.85 0.90
C ARG A 77 20.31 -9.89 1.05
N SER A 78 20.94 -8.75 1.36
CA SER A 78 22.39 -8.68 1.52
C SER A 78 22.93 -9.50 2.69
N GLY A 79 22.09 -9.83 3.68
CA GLY A 79 22.50 -10.57 4.88
C GLY A 79 23.55 -9.86 5.74
N ILE A 80 23.74 -8.53 5.57
CA ILE A 80 24.67 -7.74 6.40
C ILE A 80 24.27 -7.81 7.89
N PHE A 81 22.97 -7.86 8.15
CA PHE A 81 22.37 -8.04 9.47
C PHE A 81 21.48 -9.29 9.45
N ASP A 82 21.35 -9.96 10.60
CA ASP A 82 20.46 -11.11 10.74
C ASP A 82 18.99 -10.70 10.70
N GLU A 83 18.70 -9.50 11.20
CA GLU A 83 17.35 -8.96 11.30
C GLU A 83 17.39 -7.46 11.03
N VAL A 84 16.49 -7.00 10.16
CA VAL A 84 16.29 -5.58 9.89
C VAL A 84 14.84 -5.23 10.17
N TRP A 85 14.64 -4.25 11.03
CA TRP A 85 13.31 -3.72 11.32
C TRP A 85 13.20 -2.28 10.83
N PHE A 86 12.13 -2.00 10.07
CA PHE A 86 11.86 -0.69 9.50
C PHE A 86 10.63 -0.09 10.18
N GLN A 87 10.75 1.16 10.61
CA GLN A 87 9.63 1.86 11.21
C GLN A 87 8.51 2.14 10.17
N PRO A 88 7.25 1.67 10.32
CA PRO A 88 6.16 1.93 9.38
C PRO A 88 5.92 3.42 9.06
N ALA A 89 6.05 4.28 10.06
CA ALA A 89 6.02 5.74 9.91
C ALA A 89 7.44 6.34 9.94
N ALA A 90 8.38 5.79 9.17
CA ALA A 90 9.80 6.18 9.26
C ALA A 90 10.11 7.64 8.92
N GLY A 91 9.26 8.32 8.13
CA GLY A 91 9.42 9.76 7.85
C GLY A 91 9.12 10.64 9.07
N ASP A 92 9.00 11.95 8.83
CA ASP A 92 8.83 12.95 9.90
C ASP A 92 7.60 12.71 10.78
N ALA A 93 6.56 12.05 10.25
CA ALA A 93 5.38 11.64 11.03
C ALA A 93 5.74 10.77 12.24
N GLY A 94 6.73 9.88 12.13
CA GLY A 94 7.20 9.04 13.24
C GLY A 94 8.01 9.80 14.30
N GLY A 95 8.41 11.03 14.03
CA GLY A 95 9.20 11.86 14.94
C GLY A 95 8.49 12.13 16.27
N ALA A 96 7.15 12.24 16.26
CA ALA A 96 6.37 12.41 17.48
C ALA A 96 6.52 11.24 18.46
N LEU A 97 6.51 10.00 17.95
CA LEU A 97 6.74 8.80 18.76
C LEU A 97 8.18 8.77 19.30
N GLY A 98 9.16 9.08 18.46
CA GLY A 98 10.57 9.18 18.86
C GLY A 98 10.79 10.22 19.96
N ALA A 99 10.16 11.40 19.85
CA ALA A 99 10.24 12.46 20.85
C ALA A 99 9.62 12.04 22.19
N ALA A 100 8.47 11.35 22.17
CA ALA A 100 7.84 10.81 23.38
C ALA A 100 8.76 9.79 24.07
N TYR A 101 9.35 8.86 23.32
CA TYR A 101 10.33 7.90 23.87
C TYR A 101 11.59 8.57 24.39
N ALA A 102 12.09 9.61 23.71
CA ALA A 102 13.25 10.37 24.16
C ALA A 102 12.97 11.07 25.50
N ALA A 103 11.81 11.72 25.66
CA ALA A 103 11.42 12.31 26.93
C ALA A 103 11.31 11.24 28.04
N TRP A 104 10.61 10.15 27.78
CA TRP A 104 10.39 9.07 28.74
C TRP A 104 11.70 8.39 29.18
N HIS A 105 12.57 8.02 28.24
CA HIS A 105 13.80 7.28 28.56
C HIS A 105 14.97 8.17 28.94
N LEU A 106 15.21 9.26 28.19
CA LEU A 106 16.40 10.09 28.37
C LEU A 106 16.17 11.18 29.41
N SER A 107 14.97 11.75 29.49
CA SER A 107 14.67 12.84 30.45
C SER A 107 14.11 12.32 31.77
N GLU A 108 13.18 11.37 31.76
CA GLU A 108 12.59 10.82 32.99
C GLU A 108 13.35 9.61 33.57
N GLY A 109 14.34 9.09 32.85
CA GLY A 109 15.15 7.95 33.30
C GLY A 109 14.34 6.65 33.47
N ARG A 110 13.20 6.51 32.78
CA ARG A 110 12.37 5.32 32.84
C ARG A 110 12.96 4.21 31.99
N ASP A 111 12.89 2.97 32.48
CA ASP A 111 13.43 1.81 31.75
C ASP A 111 12.61 1.46 30.51
N ARG A 112 13.28 0.82 29.54
CA ARG A 112 12.66 0.18 28.37
C ARG A 112 12.19 -1.22 28.73
N THR A 113 10.91 -1.50 28.59
CA THR A 113 10.40 -2.88 28.59
C THR A 113 10.56 -3.47 27.20
N ARG A 114 11.32 -4.57 27.08
CA ARG A 114 11.43 -5.32 25.83
C ARG A 114 10.24 -6.27 25.72
N GLU A 115 9.39 -6.03 24.72
CA GLU A 115 8.31 -6.95 24.37
C GLU A 115 8.78 -7.89 23.23
N PRO A 116 8.40 -9.17 23.25
CA PRO A 116 8.87 -10.17 22.29
C PRO A 116 8.18 -10.10 20.91
N SER A 117 7.19 -9.23 20.72
CA SER A 117 6.41 -9.09 19.49
C SER A 117 6.36 -7.65 18.99
N ASP A 118 5.78 -7.44 17.82
CA ASP A 118 5.49 -6.11 17.28
C ASP A 118 4.57 -5.29 18.22
N SER A 119 5.16 -4.46 19.06
CA SER A 119 4.44 -3.57 19.98
C SER A 119 3.70 -2.44 19.27
N MET A 120 3.91 -2.26 17.96
CA MET A 120 3.12 -1.31 17.18
C MET A 120 1.76 -1.87 16.77
N GLN A 121 1.47 -3.15 17.08
CA GLN A 121 0.18 -3.80 16.81
C GLN A 121 -0.21 -3.66 15.33
N GLY A 122 0.69 -4.00 14.40
CA GLY A 122 0.45 -3.84 12.96
C GLY A 122 0.31 -2.38 12.52
N ALA A 123 0.77 -1.44 13.34
CA ALA A 123 0.58 0.01 13.20
C ALA A 123 -0.89 0.47 13.27
N TYR A 124 -1.82 -0.34 13.78
CA TYR A 124 -3.24 0.04 13.93
C TYR A 124 -3.47 0.93 15.16
N LEU A 125 -2.84 2.11 15.16
CA LEU A 125 -2.79 3.03 16.31
C LEU A 125 -3.76 4.21 16.18
N GLY A 126 -4.38 4.40 15.02
CA GLY A 126 -5.34 5.46 14.76
C GLY A 126 -6.73 5.22 15.35
N PRO A 127 -7.71 6.09 15.01
CA PRO A 127 -9.09 5.96 15.46
C PRO A 127 -9.77 4.73 14.88
N SER A 128 -10.77 4.22 15.59
CA SER A 128 -11.71 3.19 15.15
C SER A 128 -13.14 3.68 15.33
N PHE A 129 -14.05 3.12 14.55
CA PHE A 129 -15.47 3.45 14.60
C PHE A 129 -16.28 2.17 14.81
N THR A 130 -17.45 2.30 15.40
CA THR A 130 -18.38 1.20 15.62
C THR A 130 -19.28 1.00 14.40
N SER A 131 -19.84 -0.19 14.26
CA SER A 131 -20.84 -0.47 13.23
C SER A 131 -22.10 0.41 13.36
N ASP A 132 -22.39 0.94 14.57
CA ASP A 132 -23.49 1.89 14.78
C ASP A 132 -23.16 3.30 14.27
N GLU A 133 -21.93 3.78 14.48
CA GLU A 133 -21.46 5.05 13.88
C GLU A 133 -21.41 4.97 12.36
N ALA A 134 -20.97 3.84 11.81
CA ALA A 134 -20.99 3.57 10.38
C ALA A 134 -22.43 3.59 9.81
N ALA A 135 -23.36 2.89 10.47
CA ALA A 135 -24.77 2.87 10.07
C ALA A 135 -25.40 4.27 10.12
N ALA A 136 -25.14 5.04 11.19
CA ALA A 136 -25.66 6.39 11.34
C ALA A 136 -25.16 7.33 10.22
N GLU A 137 -23.88 7.22 9.82
CA GLU A 137 -23.38 7.97 8.66
C GLU A 137 -24.15 7.58 7.38
N LEU A 138 -24.26 6.29 7.08
CA LEU A 138 -24.98 5.83 5.87
C LEU A 138 -26.45 6.29 5.84
N GLU A 139 -27.13 6.24 6.97
CA GLU A 139 -28.51 6.71 7.14
C GLU A 139 -28.63 8.22 6.94
N SER A 140 -27.69 9.00 7.47
CA SER A 140 -27.67 10.46 7.29
C SER A 140 -27.52 10.87 5.82
N ARG A 141 -26.89 10.01 5.01
CA ARG A 141 -26.69 10.18 3.57
C ARG A 141 -27.79 9.52 2.73
N GLY A 142 -28.77 8.87 3.37
CA GLY A 142 -29.86 8.17 2.70
C GLY A 142 -29.41 6.97 1.85
N LEU A 143 -28.28 6.35 2.19
CA LEU A 143 -27.75 5.21 1.44
C LEU A 143 -28.40 3.90 1.88
N THR A 144 -28.74 3.05 0.92
CA THR A 144 -29.20 1.69 1.19
C THR A 144 -28.00 0.81 1.53
N TYR A 145 -28.10 0.05 2.62
CA TYR A 145 -27.03 -0.84 3.08
C TYR A 145 -27.59 -2.12 3.71
N ALA A 146 -26.78 -3.17 3.71
CA ALA A 146 -27.05 -4.40 4.46
C ALA A 146 -26.15 -4.46 5.69
N ARG A 147 -26.73 -4.62 6.88
CA ARG A 147 -25.98 -4.90 8.11
C ARG A 147 -25.82 -6.41 8.26
N LEU A 148 -24.58 -6.88 8.30
CA LEU A 148 -24.25 -8.31 8.32
C LEU A 148 -23.55 -8.67 9.64
N SER A 149 -23.54 -9.95 9.98
CA SER A 149 -22.57 -10.41 10.99
C SER A 149 -21.17 -10.33 10.38
N THR A 150 -20.14 -10.20 11.21
CA THR A 150 -18.75 -10.15 10.74
C THR A 150 -18.38 -11.32 9.82
N ALA A 151 -18.79 -12.54 10.16
CA ALA A 151 -18.53 -13.72 9.33
C ALA A 151 -19.24 -13.62 7.97
N ALA A 152 -20.52 -13.24 7.97
CA ALA A 152 -21.29 -13.09 6.73
C ALA A 152 -20.76 -11.96 5.86
N LEU A 153 -20.29 -10.85 6.45
CA LEU A 153 -19.62 -9.77 5.72
C LEU A 153 -18.35 -10.27 5.04
N ILE A 154 -17.49 -10.99 5.78
CA ILE A 154 -16.23 -11.51 5.25
C ILE A 154 -16.48 -12.45 4.06
N ASP A 155 -17.39 -13.41 4.22
CA ASP A 155 -17.74 -14.34 3.14
C ASP A 155 -18.31 -13.58 1.93
N ARG A 156 -19.22 -12.63 2.18
CA ARG A 156 -19.84 -11.85 1.10
C ARG A 156 -18.84 -10.96 0.35
N VAL A 157 -17.91 -10.33 1.07
CA VAL A 157 -16.86 -9.50 0.46
C VAL A 157 -15.87 -10.36 -0.31
N ALA A 158 -15.53 -11.55 0.19
CA ALA A 158 -14.67 -12.51 -0.53
C ALA A 158 -15.31 -12.97 -1.85
N GLU A 159 -16.61 -13.27 -1.85
CA GLU A 159 -17.37 -13.59 -3.07
C GLU A 159 -17.33 -12.43 -4.08
N LEU A 160 -17.63 -11.21 -3.62
CA LEU A 160 -17.62 -10.02 -4.50
C LEU A 160 -16.23 -9.77 -5.09
N LEU A 161 -15.17 -9.92 -4.30
CA LEU A 161 -13.78 -9.84 -4.79
C LEU A 161 -13.49 -10.93 -5.82
N ALA A 162 -13.90 -12.18 -5.57
CA ALA A 162 -13.71 -13.30 -6.50
C ALA A 162 -14.47 -13.10 -7.83
N ASP A 163 -15.60 -12.38 -7.78
CA ASP A 163 -16.38 -11.94 -8.95
C ASP A 163 -15.78 -10.70 -9.65
N GLY A 164 -14.61 -10.23 -9.21
CA GLY A 164 -13.87 -9.13 -9.82
C GLY A 164 -14.33 -7.73 -9.39
N LYS A 165 -15.13 -7.62 -8.33
CA LYS A 165 -15.55 -6.33 -7.77
C LYS A 165 -14.42 -5.65 -7.00
N THR A 166 -14.44 -4.32 -7.02
CA THR A 166 -13.53 -3.49 -6.22
C THR A 166 -14.21 -3.05 -4.93
N VAL A 167 -13.49 -3.17 -3.81
CA VAL A 167 -14.07 -2.97 -2.47
C VAL A 167 -13.31 -1.87 -1.74
N GLY A 168 -14.01 -0.82 -1.33
CA GLY A 168 -13.57 0.07 -0.27
C GLY A 168 -13.74 -0.64 1.07
N TRP A 169 -12.63 -0.97 1.72
CA TRP A 169 -12.59 -1.70 2.98
C TRP A 169 -12.19 -0.76 4.12
N PHE A 170 -13.14 -0.51 5.02
CA PHE A 170 -12.98 0.33 6.19
C PHE A 170 -13.36 -0.48 7.43
N ARG A 171 -12.38 -0.87 8.24
CA ARG A 171 -12.63 -1.66 9.45
C ARG A 171 -11.60 -1.36 10.53
N GLY A 172 -12.05 -1.30 11.78
CA GLY A 172 -11.19 -1.22 12.95
C GLY A 172 -10.30 0.03 13.01
N ARG A 173 -9.19 -0.06 13.73
CA ARG A 173 -8.28 1.07 13.96
C ARG A 173 -7.47 1.41 12.71
N MET A 174 -7.45 2.69 12.33
CA MET A 174 -6.65 3.17 11.22
C MET A 174 -5.15 2.91 11.41
N GLU A 175 -4.46 2.63 10.32
CA GLU A 175 -3.01 2.46 10.22
C GLU A 175 -2.25 3.78 10.48
N PHE A 176 -1.12 3.70 11.18
CA PHE A 176 -0.19 4.81 11.35
C PHE A 176 0.95 4.71 10.32
N GLY A 177 1.02 5.70 9.44
CA GLY A 177 2.03 5.80 8.40
C GLY A 177 1.42 6.04 7.02
N PRO A 178 2.24 6.02 5.96
CA PRO A 178 1.80 6.40 4.61
C PRO A 178 1.17 5.24 3.81
N ARG A 179 0.98 4.07 4.41
CA ARG A 179 0.50 2.86 3.75
C ARG A 179 -0.81 2.41 4.39
N ALA A 180 -1.78 2.04 3.56
CA ALA A 180 -2.89 1.23 4.04
C ALA A 180 -2.43 -0.23 4.15
N LEU A 181 -2.79 -0.86 5.27
CA LEU A 181 -2.37 -2.19 5.69
C LEU A 181 -3.60 -3.07 5.99
N GLY A 182 -4.73 -2.82 5.33
CA GLY A 182 -5.92 -3.66 5.43
C GLY A 182 -7.03 -3.13 6.34
N ASN A 183 -6.96 -1.89 6.84
CA ASN A 183 -8.03 -1.26 7.63
C ASN A 183 -8.64 -0.03 6.95
N ARG A 184 -7.89 0.67 6.09
CA ARG A 184 -8.39 1.76 5.21
C ARG A 184 -7.92 1.55 3.79
N SER A 185 -8.43 0.49 3.15
CA SER A 185 -7.86 -0.06 1.91
C SER A 185 -8.87 -0.12 0.77
N VAL A 186 -8.41 0.03 -0.47
CA VAL A 186 -9.13 -0.43 -1.65
C VAL A 186 -8.58 -1.80 -2.02
N LEU A 187 -9.47 -2.78 -2.09
CA LEU A 187 -9.16 -4.18 -2.34
C LEU A 187 -9.69 -4.62 -3.71
N ALA A 188 -8.95 -5.52 -4.36
CA ALA A 188 -9.35 -6.13 -5.63
C ALA A 188 -8.68 -7.50 -5.83
N ASP A 189 -9.21 -8.28 -6.77
CA ASP A 189 -8.63 -9.56 -7.18
C ASP A 189 -7.29 -9.38 -7.92
N PRO A 190 -6.17 -9.97 -7.46
CA PRO A 190 -4.88 -9.77 -8.09
C PRO A 190 -4.67 -10.58 -9.39
N ARG A 191 -5.53 -11.56 -9.67
CA ARG A 191 -5.39 -12.52 -10.78
C ARG A 191 -5.74 -11.90 -12.13
N GLY A 192 -6.59 -10.86 -12.13
CA GLY A 192 -7.06 -10.21 -13.35
C GLY A 192 -6.06 -9.22 -13.95
N ARG A 193 -5.64 -9.41 -15.20
CA ARG A 193 -4.69 -8.50 -15.89
C ARG A 193 -5.19 -7.06 -16.05
N GLN A 194 -6.50 -6.86 -16.15
CA GLN A 194 -7.08 -5.51 -16.30
C GLN A 194 -7.31 -4.80 -14.95
N VAL A 195 -7.19 -5.51 -13.82
CA VAL A 195 -7.49 -4.95 -12.50
C VAL A 195 -6.58 -3.78 -12.19
N GLN A 196 -5.28 -3.87 -12.49
CA GLN A 196 -4.34 -2.76 -12.29
C GLN A 196 -4.80 -1.50 -13.04
N ARG A 197 -5.15 -1.65 -14.32
CA ARG A 197 -5.60 -0.54 -15.16
C ARG A 197 -6.92 0.04 -14.65
N THR A 198 -7.90 -0.80 -14.34
CA THR A 198 -9.21 -0.38 -13.84
C THR A 198 -9.07 0.39 -12.53
N VAL A 199 -8.31 -0.12 -11.56
CA VAL A 199 -8.14 0.55 -10.26
C VAL A 199 -7.38 1.87 -10.42
N ASN A 200 -6.31 1.92 -11.24
CA ASN A 200 -5.55 3.15 -11.45
C ASN A 200 -6.39 4.25 -12.12
N LEU A 201 -7.16 3.93 -13.15
CA LEU A 201 -7.91 4.93 -13.94
C LEU A 201 -9.25 5.28 -13.29
N LYS A 202 -10.03 4.30 -12.85
CA LYS A 202 -11.41 4.52 -12.40
C LYS A 202 -11.57 4.81 -10.90
N ILE A 203 -10.56 4.47 -10.10
CA ILE A 203 -10.62 4.67 -8.65
C ILE A 203 -9.56 5.67 -8.21
N LYS A 204 -8.32 5.51 -8.67
CA LYS A 204 -7.20 6.33 -8.22
C LYS A 204 -6.98 7.59 -9.01
N TYR A 205 -7.55 7.69 -10.21
CA TYR A 205 -7.33 8.81 -11.12
C TYR A 205 -5.83 9.14 -11.25
N ARG A 206 -5.02 8.10 -11.55
CA ARG A 206 -3.57 8.20 -11.71
C ARG A 206 -3.07 7.33 -12.87
N GLU A 207 -1.78 7.46 -13.18
CA GLU A 207 -1.14 6.80 -14.31
C GLU A 207 -1.38 5.27 -14.27
N SER A 208 -1.78 4.70 -15.41
CA SER A 208 -2.22 3.31 -15.51
C SER A 208 -1.16 2.28 -15.10
N PHE A 209 0.12 2.66 -15.16
CA PHE A 209 1.27 1.80 -14.85
C PHE A 209 1.66 1.75 -13.38
N ARG A 210 1.06 2.57 -12.51
CA ARG A 210 1.47 2.59 -11.09
C ARG A 210 1.20 1.23 -10.45
N PRO A 211 2.21 0.59 -9.86
CA PRO A 211 2.02 -0.71 -9.25
C PRO A 211 1.12 -0.63 -8.01
N PHE A 212 0.51 -1.76 -7.68
CA PHE A 212 -0.17 -2.00 -6.42
C PHE A 212 0.61 -2.99 -5.57
N ALA A 213 0.33 -3.00 -4.27
CA ALA A 213 0.96 -3.91 -3.34
C ALA A 213 0.07 -5.14 -3.10
N PRO A 214 0.63 -6.35 -3.00
CA PRO A 214 -0.09 -7.50 -2.50
C PRO A 214 -0.20 -7.48 -0.97
N SER A 215 -1.38 -7.82 -0.46
CA SER A 215 -1.54 -8.39 0.88
C SER A 215 -1.66 -9.90 0.77
N VAL A 216 -0.88 -10.66 1.54
CA VAL A 216 -0.84 -12.12 1.52
C VAL A 216 -0.93 -12.69 2.94
N LEU A 217 -1.55 -13.86 3.09
CA LEU A 217 -1.49 -14.62 4.34
C LEU A 217 -0.02 -14.86 4.75
N GLU A 218 0.34 -14.49 5.98
CA GLU A 218 1.72 -14.57 6.47
C GLU A 218 2.31 -15.98 6.34
N GLU A 219 1.52 -17.00 6.67
CA GLU A 219 1.89 -18.41 6.61
C GLU A 219 2.13 -18.95 5.19
N GLN A 220 1.68 -18.24 4.15
CA GLN A 220 1.85 -18.63 2.74
C GLN A 220 2.74 -17.67 1.94
N ALA A 221 3.23 -16.60 2.56
CA ALA A 221 3.97 -15.56 1.84
C ALA A 221 5.19 -16.10 1.07
N PHE A 222 5.93 -17.04 1.67
CA PHE A 222 7.14 -17.63 1.10
C PHE A 222 6.89 -18.57 -0.10
N GLU A 223 5.64 -19.00 -0.32
CA GLU A 223 5.27 -19.79 -1.50
C GLU A 223 4.95 -18.92 -2.72
N TRP A 224 4.74 -17.62 -2.50
CA TRP A 224 4.31 -16.67 -3.54
C TRP A 224 5.35 -15.60 -3.84
N PHE A 225 6.30 -15.38 -2.93
CA PHE A 225 7.32 -14.36 -3.07
C PHE A 225 8.68 -14.88 -2.57
N ASP A 226 9.76 -14.47 -3.24
CA ASP A 226 11.15 -14.74 -2.83
C ASP A 226 11.53 -13.88 -1.62
N LEU A 227 11.03 -14.31 -0.47
CA LEU A 227 11.09 -13.62 0.80
C LEU A 227 11.58 -14.60 1.88
N ASP A 228 12.34 -14.10 2.85
CA ASP A 228 12.89 -14.88 3.97
C ASP A 228 12.39 -14.41 5.35
N THR A 229 11.66 -13.28 5.38
CA THR A 229 11.14 -12.64 6.58
C THR A 229 9.74 -12.07 6.37
N ALA A 230 8.97 -11.89 7.43
CA ALA A 230 7.67 -11.22 7.32
C ALA A 230 7.82 -9.74 6.92
N SER A 231 6.88 -9.23 6.13
CA SER A 231 6.81 -7.82 5.72
C SER A 231 5.45 -7.23 6.10
N PRO A 232 5.15 -7.01 7.39
CA PRO A 232 3.81 -6.57 7.83
C PRO A 232 3.44 -5.15 7.39
N TYR A 233 4.42 -4.35 6.95
CA TYR A 233 4.30 -2.91 6.75
C TYR A 233 4.41 -2.44 5.29
N MET A 234 4.45 -3.34 4.31
CA MET A 234 4.74 -2.97 2.91
C MET A 234 6.05 -2.20 2.74
N LEU A 235 7.09 -2.58 3.50
CA LEU A 235 8.41 -1.92 3.49
C LEU A 235 9.51 -2.76 2.83
N ILE A 236 9.18 -3.94 2.31
CA ILE A 236 10.11 -4.83 1.61
C ILE A 236 9.54 -5.13 0.22
N VAL A 237 10.44 -5.16 -0.78
CA VAL A 237 10.17 -5.65 -2.14
C VAL A 237 10.90 -6.99 -2.33
N ALA A 238 10.18 -7.96 -2.88
CA ALA A 238 10.71 -9.27 -3.25
C ALA A 238 10.11 -9.72 -4.58
N ASP A 239 10.77 -10.69 -5.23
CA ASP A 239 10.34 -11.22 -6.51
C ASP A 239 9.08 -12.07 -6.36
N VAL A 240 8.17 -11.99 -7.33
CA VAL A 240 6.98 -12.84 -7.35
C VAL A 240 7.37 -14.21 -7.90
N ASP A 241 7.02 -15.27 -7.18
CA ASP A 241 7.37 -16.64 -7.60
C ASP A 241 6.81 -16.97 -8.99
N GLY A 242 7.69 -17.47 -9.86
CA GLY A 242 7.38 -17.84 -11.23
C GLY A 242 7.04 -16.69 -12.17
N ALA A 243 7.15 -15.42 -11.76
CA ALA A 243 6.86 -14.29 -12.64
C ALA A 243 7.90 -14.15 -13.75
N ARG A 244 7.43 -13.84 -14.97
CA ARG A 244 8.26 -13.54 -16.13
C ARG A 244 7.81 -12.25 -16.77
N VAL A 245 8.77 -11.38 -17.09
CA VAL A 245 8.50 -10.09 -17.73
C VAL A 245 9.35 -9.96 -18.99
N GLU A 246 8.69 -9.68 -20.11
CA GLU A 246 9.34 -9.47 -21.41
C GLU A 246 9.14 -8.05 -21.95
N GLY A 247 9.98 -7.64 -22.91
CA GLY A 247 9.88 -6.35 -23.59
C GLY A 247 10.71 -5.24 -22.93
N GLN A 248 10.50 -4.00 -23.39
CA GLN A 248 11.29 -2.83 -22.99
C GLN A 248 10.41 -1.66 -22.53
N GLY A 249 10.92 -0.86 -21.59
CA GLY A 249 10.21 0.31 -21.05
C GLY A 249 8.81 -0.04 -20.53
N LEU A 250 7.82 0.81 -20.85
CA LEU A 250 6.42 0.64 -20.45
C LEU A 250 5.71 -0.53 -21.16
N GLU A 251 6.26 -1.07 -22.25
CA GLU A 251 5.69 -2.24 -22.93
C GLU A 251 5.63 -3.46 -22.00
N ARG A 252 6.58 -3.56 -21.07
CA ARG A 252 6.69 -4.64 -20.09
C ARG A 252 5.40 -4.89 -19.31
N LEU A 253 4.63 -3.84 -19.01
CA LEU A 253 3.34 -3.93 -18.30
C LEU A 253 2.32 -4.83 -19.01
N ARG A 254 2.40 -4.92 -20.35
CA ARG A 254 1.49 -5.74 -21.16
C ARG A 254 1.98 -7.19 -21.30
N ARG A 255 3.23 -7.45 -20.92
CA ARG A 255 3.98 -8.71 -21.12
C ARG A 255 4.46 -9.29 -19.79
N ILE A 256 3.66 -9.12 -18.74
CA ILE A 256 3.85 -9.78 -17.44
C ILE A 256 3.09 -11.11 -17.45
N GLU A 257 3.82 -12.20 -17.29
CA GLU A 257 3.28 -13.52 -16.99
C GLU A 257 3.46 -13.79 -15.49
N SER A 258 2.35 -13.85 -14.76
CA SER A 258 2.32 -14.09 -13.32
C SER A 258 0.95 -14.66 -12.94
N ARG A 259 0.88 -15.39 -11.83
CA ARG A 259 -0.39 -15.84 -11.21
C ARG A 259 -1.18 -14.66 -10.63
N ILE A 260 -0.48 -13.56 -10.31
CA ILE A 260 -1.01 -12.35 -9.68
C ILE A 260 -0.55 -11.09 -10.44
N PRO A 261 -0.92 -10.95 -11.73
CA PRO A 261 -0.39 -9.90 -12.60
C PRO A 261 -0.74 -8.48 -12.14
N ALA A 262 -1.83 -8.27 -11.39
CA ALA A 262 -2.24 -6.92 -10.99
C ALA A 262 -1.29 -6.24 -9.97
N VAL A 263 -0.53 -7.06 -9.23
CA VAL A 263 0.42 -6.64 -8.18
C VAL A 263 1.87 -6.91 -8.55
N THR A 264 2.12 -7.55 -9.70
CA THR A 264 3.48 -7.82 -10.19
C THR A 264 3.99 -6.60 -10.95
N HIS A 265 5.19 -6.14 -10.60
CA HIS A 265 5.84 -4.99 -11.20
C HIS A 265 6.53 -5.33 -12.53
N VAL A 266 6.99 -4.31 -13.26
CA VAL A 266 7.70 -4.43 -14.56
C VAL A 266 9.07 -5.10 -14.49
N ASP A 267 9.57 -5.37 -13.29
CA ASP A 267 10.79 -6.13 -13.02
C ASP A 267 10.50 -7.54 -12.46
N GLY A 268 9.22 -7.92 -12.32
CA GLY A 268 8.81 -9.20 -11.73
C GLY A 268 8.65 -9.16 -10.21
N SER A 269 8.97 -8.02 -9.56
CA SER A 269 8.87 -7.88 -8.12
C SER A 269 7.49 -7.43 -7.63
N ALA A 270 7.28 -7.43 -6.32
CA ALA A 270 6.13 -6.82 -5.67
C ALA A 270 6.50 -6.26 -4.28
N ARG A 271 5.79 -5.23 -3.83
CA ARG A 271 5.96 -4.65 -2.48
C ARG A 271 4.97 -5.27 -1.49
N ILE A 272 5.43 -6.21 -0.67
CA ILE A 272 4.55 -7.18 -0.01
C ILE A 272 4.09 -6.72 1.37
N GLN A 273 2.82 -6.96 1.68
CA GLN A 273 2.28 -7.00 3.03
C GLN A 273 1.99 -8.44 3.46
N THR A 274 2.65 -8.93 4.50
CA THR A 274 2.25 -10.16 5.18
C THR A 274 1.18 -9.85 6.22
N VAL A 275 0.11 -10.65 6.25
CA VAL A 275 -1.05 -10.44 7.13
C VAL A 275 -1.13 -11.61 8.10
N SER A 276 -0.99 -11.31 9.39
CA SER A 276 -1.06 -12.29 10.48
C SER A 276 -2.42 -12.23 11.17
N ALA A 277 -3.00 -13.39 11.49
CA ALA A 277 -4.21 -13.46 12.30
C ALA A 277 -4.04 -12.82 13.69
N ARG A 278 -2.80 -12.74 14.20
CA ARG A 278 -2.47 -12.11 15.48
C ARG A 278 -2.66 -10.59 15.45
N THR A 279 -2.30 -9.93 14.35
CA THR A 279 -2.33 -8.46 14.25
C THR A 279 -3.60 -7.96 13.60
N ASN A 280 -4.14 -8.65 12.61
CA ASN A 280 -5.38 -8.28 11.94
C ASN A 280 -6.24 -9.52 11.62
N PRO A 281 -6.98 -10.06 12.60
CA PRO A 281 -7.76 -11.28 12.42
C PRO A 281 -8.87 -11.15 11.37
N HIS A 282 -9.48 -9.96 11.23
CA HIS A 282 -10.53 -9.76 10.24
C HIS A 282 -9.99 -9.75 8.80
N TYR A 283 -8.87 -9.06 8.58
CA TYR A 283 -8.26 -9.00 7.25
C TYR A 283 -7.63 -10.34 6.87
N HIS A 284 -7.04 -11.05 7.83
CA HIS A 284 -6.59 -12.44 7.66
C HIS A 284 -7.76 -13.37 7.29
N ALA A 285 -8.89 -13.26 7.99
CA ALA A 285 -10.07 -14.06 7.68
C ALA A 285 -10.66 -13.75 6.28
N LEU A 286 -10.60 -12.49 5.83
CA LEU A 286 -10.97 -12.12 4.47
C LEU A 286 -10.06 -12.74 3.41
N LEU A 287 -8.75 -12.66 3.60
CA LEU A 287 -7.78 -13.33 2.72
C LEU A 287 -8.00 -14.85 2.68
N SER A 288 -8.25 -15.46 3.84
CA SER A 288 -8.55 -16.89 3.95
C SER A 288 -9.86 -17.26 3.25
N ALA A 289 -10.89 -16.43 3.34
CA ALA A 289 -12.16 -16.64 2.64
C ALA A 289 -11.99 -16.52 1.12
N PHE A 290 -11.26 -15.51 0.67
CA PHE A 290 -10.92 -15.34 -0.73
C PHE A 290 -10.09 -16.51 -1.27
N GLU A 291 -9.10 -16.99 -0.51
CA GLU A 291 -8.30 -18.16 -0.85
C GLU A 291 -9.16 -19.40 -1.06
N ARG A 292 -10.11 -19.70 -0.15
CA ARG A 292 -11.00 -20.86 -0.30
C ARG A 292 -11.81 -20.83 -1.60
N LEU A 293 -12.16 -19.64 -2.08
CA LEU A 293 -12.93 -19.46 -3.32
C LEU A 293 -12.04 -19.51 -4.58
N THR A 294 -10.76 -19.16 -4.46
CA THR A 294 -9.91 -18.79 -5.61
C THR A 294 -8.61 -19.57 -5.73
N ALA A 295 -8.23 -20.32 -4.69
CA ALA A 295 -6.91 -20.88 -4.45
C ALA A 295 -5.77 -19.83 -4.48
N CYS A 296 -6.09 -18.57 -4.14
CA CYS A 296 -5.16 -17.45 -4.10
C CYS A 296 -5.24 -16.74 -2.74
N PRO A 297 -4.18 -16.78 -1.90
CA PRO A 297 -4.15 -16.15 -0.58
C PRO A 297 -3.73 -14.68 -0.65
N VAL A 298 -3.84 -14.06 -1.83
CA VAL A 298 -3.36 -12.71 -2.13
C VAL A 298 -4.51 -11.82 -2.54
N LEU A 299 -4.52 -10.57 -2.08
CA LEU A 299 -5.37 -9.49 -2.57
C LEU A 299 -4.53 -8.30 -3.03
N VAL A 300 -5.04 -7.56 -4.01
CA VAL A 300 -4.57 -6.19 -4.27
C VAL A 300 -4.91 -5.36 -3.04
N ASN A 301 -3.94 -4.61 -2.52
CA ASN A 301 -4.16 -3.61 -1.49
C ASN A 301 -3.52 -2.28 -1.91
N THR A 302 -4.33 -1.23 -1.90
CA THR A 302 -3.90 0.16 -2.02
C THR A 302 -4.62 1.03 -1.00
N SER A 303 -4.06 2.20 -0.69
CA SER A 303 -4.71 3.22 0.16
C SER A 303 -6.16 3.44 -0.21
N PHE A 304 -7.06 3.70 0.73
CA PHE A 304 -8.42 4.14 0.40
C PHE A 304 -8.47 5.68 0.36
N ASN A 305 -8.40 6.23 -0.85
CA ASN A 305 -8.34 7.66 -1.18
C ASN A 305 -8.35 7.87 -2.70
N VAL A 306 -8.40 9.13 -3.15
CA VAL A 306 -8.10 9.53 -4.54
C VAL A 306 -6.76 10.27 -4.61
N ARG A 307 -6.25 10.53 -5.83
CA ARG A 307 -5.01 11.29 -6.04
C ARG A 307 -5.13 12.68 -5.38
N GLY A 308 -4.15 13.04 -4.57
CA GLY A 308 -4.07 14.34 -3.90
C GLY A 308 -4.73 14.41 -2.52
N GLU A 309 -5.40 13.34 -2.08
CA GLU A 309 -6.07 13.28 -0.78
C GLU A 309 -5.39 12.28 0.18
N PRO A 310 -5.45 12.51 1.50
CA PRO A 310 -4.98 11.55 2.50
C PRO A 310 -5.82 10.27 2.48
N ILE A 311 -5.33 9.22 3.16
CA ILE A 311 -6.13 8.01 3.42
C ILE A 311 -7.36 8.40 4.24
N VAL A 312 -8.54 7.89 3.87
CA VAL A 312 -9.80 8.14 4.58
C VAL A 312 -9.65 7.76 6.06
N CYS A 313 -10.10 8.65 6.95
CA CYS A 313 -9.98 8.47 8.39
C CYS A 313 -11.32 8.08 9.01
N THR A 314 -12.36 8.87 8.72
CA THR A 314 -13.71 8.75 9.29
C THR A 314 -14.68 7.99 8.37
N PRO A 315 -15.83 7.51 8.89
CA PRO A 315 -16.88 6.94 8.06
C PRO A 315 -17.36 7.89 6.95
N SER A 316 -17.46 9.18 7.26
CA SER A 316 -17.85 10.21 6.28
C SER A 316 -16.81 10.33 5.16
N ASP A 317 -15.51 10.37 5.47
CA ASP A 317 -14.44 10.37 4.46
C ASP A 317 -14.53 9.15 3.53
N ALA A 318 -14.85 7.98 4.09
CA ALA A 318 -14.97 6.73 3.33
C ALA A 318 -16.20 6.74 2.41
N VAL A 319 -17.33 7.28 2.88
CA VAL A 319 -18.55 7.46 2.07
C VAL A 319 -18.31 8.47 0.96
N ASP A 320 -17.70 9.63 1.25
CA ASP A 320 -17.35 10.66 0.27
C ASP A 320 -16.46 10.07 -0.84
N CYS A 321 -15.39 9.38 -0.46
CA CYS A 321 -14.49 8.73 -1.40
C CYS A 321 -15.20 7.63 -2.20
N PHE A 322 -16.06 6.84 -1.56
CA PHE A 322 -16.85 5.81 -2.25
C PHE A 322 -17.80 6.41 -3.27
N LEU A 323 -18.51 7.50 -2.94
CA LEU A 323 -19.44 8.18 -3.84
C LEU A 323 -18.72 8.85 -5.03
N ALA A 324 -17.54 9.43 -4.78
CA ALA A 324 -16.72 10.12 -5.79
C ALA A 324 -15.90 9.20 -6.71
N THR A 325 -15.91 7.88 -6.48
CA THR A 325 -15.13 6.90 -7.25
C THR A 325 -16.00 5.79 -7.82
N HIS A 326 -15.49 5.07 -8.80
CA HIS A 326 -16.15 3.89 -9.38
C HIS A 326 -15.91 2.60 -8.58
N LEU A 327 -15.78 2.69 -7.25
CA LEU A 327 -15.77 1.50 -6.39
C LEU A 327 -17.12 0.77 -6.51
N ASP A 328 -17.09 -0.55 -6.61
CA ASP A 328 -18.31 -1.37 -6.71
C ASP A 328 -18.99 -1.55 -5.36
N VAL A 329 -18.20 -1.64 -4.28
CA VAL A 329 -18.64 -2.03 -2.95
C VAL A 329 -17.95 -1.17 -1.90
N LEU A 330 -18.68 -0.80 -0.85
CA LEU A 330 -18.12 -0.26 0.39
C LEU A 330 -18.48 -1.20 1.54
N ALA A 331 -17.47 -1.77 2.18
CA ALA A 331 -17.58 -2.44 3.46
C ALA A 331 -17.12 -1.46 4.55
N LEU A 332 -18.09 -0.90 5.28
CA LEU A 332 -17.91 0.10 6.32
C LEU A 332 -18.27 -0.52 7.68
N GLU A 333 -17.26 -0.99 8.40
CA GLU A 333 -17.39 -1.90 9.54
C GLU A 333 -18.23 -3.13 9.16
N ASP A 334 -19.36 -3.39 9.83
CA ASP A 334 -20.26 -4.50 9.48
C ASP A 334 -21.41 -4.10 8.51
N CYS A 335 -21.33 -2.92 7.89
CA CYS A 335 -22.28 -2.46 6.88
C CYS A 335 -21.73 -2.65 5.47
N LEU A 336 -22.52 -3.25 4.58
CA LEU A 336 -22.18 -3.47 3.18
C LEU A 336 -23.07 -2.59 2.29
N VAL A 337 -22.45 -1.79 1.45
CA VAL A 337 -23.12 -0.95 0.45
C VAL A 337 -22.70 -1.40 -0.94
N LEU A 338 -23.66 -1.62 -1.83
CA LEU A 338 -23.40 -1.90 -3.23
C LEU A 338 -23.66 -0.62 -4.03
N LYS A 339 -22.68 -0.21 -4.84
CA LYS A 339 -22.81 0.96 -5.71
C LYS A 339 -23.99 0.85 -6.67
N SER A 340 -24.31 -0.37 -7.10
CA SER A 340 -25.47 -0.68 -7.98
C SER A 340 -26.82 -0.33 -7.36
N ASP A 341 -26.90 -0.25 -6.04
CA ASP A 341 -28.15 0.00 -5.32
C ASP A 341 -28.35 1.50 -5.05
N ILE A 342 -27.36 2.33 -5.45
CA ILE A 342 -27.39 3.79 -5.31
C ILE A 342 -27.85 4.40 -6.63
N PRO A 343 -28.96 5.18 -6.66
CA PRO A 343 -29.38 5.89 -7.86
C PRO A 343 -28.27 6.80 -8.40
N ASP A 344 -28.11 6.88 -9.73
CA ASP A 344 -27.04 7.69 -10.37
C ASP A 344 -27.02 9.15 -9.89
N ALA A 345 -28.19 9.74 -9.61
CA ALA A 345 -28.31 11.11 -9.10
C ALA A 345 -27.67 11.33 -7.71
N ASN A 346 -27.40 10.25 -6.98
CA ASN A 346 -26.79 10.27 -5.66
C ASN A 346 -25.31 9.83 -5.71
N GLN A 347 -24.73 9.71 -6.91
CA GLN A 347 -23.31 9.39 -7.09
C GLN A 347 -22.56 10.64 -7.57
N ASP A 348 -21.50 11.02 -6.85
CA ASP A 348 -20.66 12.18 -7.18
C ASP A 348 -19.53 11.80 -8.16
N LEU A 349 -19.86 10.99 -9.17
CA LEU A 349 -18.87 10.49 -10.12
C LEU A 349 -18.40 11.62 -11.03
N LEU A 350 -17.08 11.82 -11.09
CA LEU A 350 -16.47 12.64 -12.13
C LEU A 350 -16.67 11.94 -13.49
N THR A 351 -17.09 12.70 -14.48
CA THR A 351 -16.99 12.28 -15.88
C THR A 351 -15.52 12.04 -16.26
N ALA A 352 -15.28 11.28 -17.32
CA ALA A 352 -13.91 11.07 -17.82
C ALA A 352 -13.21 12.41 -18.16
N GLU A 353 -13.95 13.38 -18.69
CA GLU A 353 -13.44 14.73 -18.99
C GLU A 353 -13.09 15.51 -17.72
N GLU A 354 -13.93 15.46 -16.69
CA GLU A 354 -13.65 16.11 -15.40
C GLU A 354 -12.47 15.46 -14.67
N ALA A 355 -12.37 14.13 -14.70
CA ALA A 355 -11.24 13.41 -14.14
C ALA A 355 -9.93 13.74 -14.89
N ALA A 356 -9.97 13.80 -16.23
CA ALA A 356 -8.82 14.19 -17.04
C ALA A 356 -8.40 15.65 -16.77
N ALA A 357 -9.36 16.58 -16.68
CA ALA A 357 -9.08 17.98 -16.38
C ALA A 357 -8.54 18.20 -14.96
N ARG A 358 -9.09 17.47 -13.98
CA ARG A 358 -8.71 17.61 -12.56
C ARG A 358 -7.38 16.93 -12.23
N TYR A 359 -7.11 15.79 -12.85
CA TYR A 359 -5.96 14.93 -12.51
C TYR A 359 -4.91 14.78 -13.61
N GLY A 360 -5.11 15.39 -14.78
CA GLY A 360 -4.16 15.35 -15.90
C GLY A 360 -3.95 13.93 -16.44
N LEU A 361 -5.04 13.18 -16.61
CA LEU A 361 -5.01 11.79 -17.11
C LEU A 361 -5.17 11.73 -18.63
N ASP A 362 -4.60 10.68 -19.23
CA ASP A 362 -4.64 10.43 -20.68
C ASP A 362 -6.00 9.96 -21.21
#